data_AF-M1EB18-F1
#
_entry.id   AF-M1EB18-F1
#
_cell.length_a   1.000
_cell.length_b   1.000
_cell.length_c   1.000
_cell.angle_alpha   90.00
_cell.angle_beta   90.00
_cell.angle_gamma   90.00
#
_symmetry.space_group_name_H-M   'P 1'
#
loop_
_entity.id
_entity.type
_entity.pdbx_description
1 polymer ?
#
loop_
_entity_poly.entity_id
_entity_poly.type
_entity_poly.pdbx_seq_one_letter_code
_entity_poly.pdbx_strand_id
1 'polypeptide(L)'
;SALNKVLGREVYTSNNQLGGVQIMHYNGVSHTTVPDDFEGVYTILEWLSYMPKDNHSPVPIITPTDPIDREVGYYPTKAPYDPRWLLAGKP
;
A
#
# COMPACT_ATOMS: atom_id res chain seq x y z
N SER A 1 11.11 1.48 29.76
CA SER A 1 10.58 2.39 28.71
C SER A 1 9.83 3.55 29.37
N ALA A 2 9.69 4.69 28.68
CA ALA A 2 9.13 5.91 29.27
C ALA A 2 7.69 5.74 29.79
N LEU A 3 6.81 5.17 28.96
CA LEU A 3 5.40 4.94 29.34
C LEU A 3 5.26 3.99 30.53
N ASN A 4 5.96 2.86 30.55
CA ASN A 4 5.91 1.93 31.69
C ASN A 4 6.37 2.61 32.99
N LYS A 5 7.39 3.48 32.92
CA LYS A 5 7.88 4.23 34.09
C LYS A 5 6.83 5.23 34.60
N VAL A 6 6.15 5.93 33.70
CA VAL A 6 5.05 6.84 34.05
C VAL A 6 3.85 6.08 34.63
N LEU A 7 3.55 4.89 34.11
CA LEU A 7 2.42 4.05 34.51
C LEU A 7 2.70 3.18 35.75
N GLY A 8 3.95 3.14 36.24
CA GLY A 8 4.36 2.37 37.42
C GLY A 8 4.28 0.85 37.25
N ARG A 9 4.11 0.33 36.03
CA ARG A 9 4.03 -1.10 35.72
C ARG A 9 4.47 -1.40 34.29
N GLU A 10 4.85 -2.64 34.03
CA GLU A 10 5.25 -3.10 32.69
C GLU A 10 4.03 -3.37 31.80
N VAL A 11 3.55 -2.32 31.11
CA VAL A 11 2.42 -2.43 30.18
C VAL A 11 2.88 -2.84 28.79
N TYR A 12 3.97 -2.24 28.31
CA TYR A 12 4.49 -2.47 26.96
C TYR A 12 5.80 -3.24 27.00
N THR A 13 5.88 -4.31 26.22
CA THR A 13 7.06 -5.17 26.09
C THR A 13 7.96 -4.77 24.93
N SER A 14 7.42 -4.04 23.93
CA SER A 14 8.16 -3.54 22.77
C SER A 14 7.53 -2.27 22.21
N ASN A 15 8.34 -1.39 21.61
CA ASN A 15 7.84 -0.24 20.86
C ASN A 15 6.98 -0.65 19.66
N ASN A 16 7.13 -1.88 19.15
CA ASN A 16 6.26 -2.37 18.07
C ASN A 16 4.79 -2.45 18.50
N GLN A 17 4.50 -2.62 19.80
CA GLN A 17 3.11 -2.59 20.30
C GLN A 17 2.50 -1.18 20.26
N LEU A 18 3.33 -0.14 20.15
CA LEU A 18 2.91 1.25 20.07
C LEU A 18 2.88 1.75 18.63
N GLY A 19 3.85 1.34 17.81
CA GLY A 19 4.01 1.87 16.45
C GLY A 19 4.67 0.92 15.46
N GLY A 20 4.60 -0.38 15.70
CA GLY A 20 4.98 -1.37 14.71
C GLY A 20 3.97 -1.44 13.57
N VAL A 21 4.28 -2.24 12.55
CA VAL A 21 3.45 -2.47 11.36
C VAL A 21 2.02 -2.85 11.72
N GLN A 22 1.83 -3.72 12.73
CA GLN A 22 0.51 -4.16 13.18
C GLN A 22 -0.36 -3.03 13.75
N ILE A 23 0.22 -1.88 14.08
CA ILE A 23 -0.51 -0.68 14.51
C ILE A 23 -0.62 0.30 13.33
N MET A 24 0.52 0.68 12.74
CA MET A 24 0.59 1.79 11.79
C MET A 24 0.05 1.45 10.40
N HIS A 25 0.13 0.20 9.96
CA HIS A 25 -0.49 -0.21 8.70
C HIS A 25 -2.01 -0.32 8.83
N TYR A 26 -2.47 -0.89 9.94
CA TYR A 26 -3.90 -1.14 10.19
C TYR A 26 -4.70 0.13 10.55
N ASN A 27 -4.03 1.22 10.90
CA ASN A 27 -4.67 2.52 11.14
C ASN A 27 -4.49 3.53 9.98
N GLY A 28 -3.82 3.13 8.89
CA GLY A 28 -3.65 3.96 7.69
C GLY A 28 -2.51 4.98 7.74
N VAL A 29 -1.75 5.08 8.84
CA VAL A 29 -0.55 5.95 8.90
C VAL A 29 0.53 5.45 7.94
N SER A 30 0.75 4.14 7.88
CA SER A 30 1.64 3.49 6.91
C SER A 30 0.83 2.89 5.77
N HIS A 31 0.91 3.48 4.58
CA HIS A 31 0.14 3.03 3.40
C HIS A 31 0.53 1.62 2.93
N THR A 32 1.78 1.21 3.11
CA THR A 32 2.29 -0.11 2.72
C THR A 32 3.38 -0.59 3.69
N THR A 33 3.79 -1.84 3.54
CA THR A 33 4.80 -2.52 4.35
C THR A 33 5.73 -3.30 3.44
N VAL A 34 7.03 -3.33 3.77
CA VAL A 34 8.05 -4.06 3.01
C VAL A 34 8.90 -4.91 3.95
N PRO A 35 9.50 -6.03 3.48
CA PRO A 35 10.30 -6.91 4.32
C PRO A 35 11.69 -6.34 4.65
N ASP A 36 12.23 -5.48 3.77
CA ASP A 36 13.56 -4.90 3.89
C ASP A 36 13.65 -3.53 3.19
N ASP A 37 14.80 -2.87 3.38
CA ASP A 37 15.06 -1.53 2.84
C ASP A 37 15.13 -1.49 1.31
N PHE A 38 15.55 -2.59 0.67
CA PHE A 38 15.65 -2.67 -0.79
C PHE A 38 14.26 -2.63 -1.43
N GLU A 39 13.33 -3.46 -0.93
CA GLU A 39 11.93 -3.44 -1.33
C GLU A 39 11.27 -2.09 -1.00
N GLY A 40 11.70 -1.43 0.08
CA GLY A 40 11.31 -0.06 0.40
C GLY A 40 11.71 0.95 -0.69
N VAL A 41 12.95 0.91 -1.14
CA VAL A 41 13.44 1.78 -2.24
C VAL A 41 12.71 1.47 -3.55
N TYR A 42 12.48 0.20 -3.85
CA TYR A 42 11.71 -0.21 -5.02
C TYR A 42 10.29 0.37 -4.98
N THR A 43 9.60 0.26 -3.85
CA THR A 43 8.24 0.77 -3.66
C THR A 43 8.16 2.30 -3.84
N ILE A 44 9.19 3.04 -3.40
CA ILE A 44 9.27 4.50 -3.64
C ILE A 44 9.29 4.81 -5.14
N LEU A 45 10.13 4.10 -5.90
CA LEU A 45 10.23 4.29 -7.35
C LEU A 45 8.96 3.85 -8.07
N GLU A 46 8.34 2.76 -7.62
CA GLU A 46 7.05 2.29 -8.15
C GLU A 46 5.98 3.37 -7.96
N TRP A 47 5.85 3.97 -6.78
CA TRP A 47 4.89 5.06 -6.55
C TRP A 47 5.20 6.29 -7.41
N LEU A 48 6.46 6.69 -7.50
CA LEU A 48 6.88 7.82 -8.32
C LEU A 48 6.66 7.58 -9.82
N SER A 49 6.65 6.32 -10.28
CA SER A 49 6.37 5.99 -11.69
C SER A 49 4.98 6.44 -12.15
N TYR A 50 4.02 6.57 -11.23
CA TYR A 50 2.67 7.08 -11.48
C TYR A 50 2.56 8.61 -11.31
N MET A 51 3.61 9.28 -10.84
CA MET A 51 3.61 10.72 -10.55
C MET A 51 4.27 11.54 -11.67
N PRO A 52 3.81 12.77 -11.93
CA PRO A 52 4.57 13.73 -12.72
C PRO A 52 5.95 14.00 -12.12
N LYS A 53 6.93 14.37 -12.95
CA LYS A 53 8.28 14.71 -12.48
C LYS A 53 8.31 15.93 -11.54
N ASP A 54 7.34 16.84 -11.66
CA ASP A 54 7.15 18.03 -10.84
C ASP A 54 5.68 18.48 -10.91
N ASN A 55 5.29 19.44 -10.06
CA ASN A 55 3.91 19.93 -9.96
C ASN A 55 3.45 20.85 -11.11
N HIS A 56 4.28 21.06 -12.14
CA HIS A 56 3.94 21.83 -13.34
C HIS A 56 3.95 20.97 -14.61
N SER A 57 4.24 19.67 -14.48
CA SER A 57 4.35 18.74 -15.58
C SER A 57 3.09 17.87 -15.73
N PRO A 58 2.79 17.38 -16.94
CA PRO A 58 1.72 16.41 -17.14
C PRO A 58 2.06 15.04 -16.51
N VAL A 59 1.04 14.21 -16.33
CA VAL A 59 1.20 12.81 -15.87
C VAL A 59 1.96 11.96 -16.91
N PRO A 60 2.76 10.97 -16.48
CA PRO A 60 3.53 10.13 -17.38
C PRO A 60 2.63 9.10 -18.08
N ILE A 61 2.22 9.38 -19.32
CA ILE A 61 1.50 8.42 -20.17
C ILE A 61 2.52 7.55 -20.90
N ILE A 62 2.50 6.24 -20.64
CA ILE A 62 3.37 5.25 -21.28
C ILE A 62 2.60 4.45 -22.33
N THR A 63 3.32 3.83 -23.28
CA THR A 63 2.69 2.92 -24.24
C THR A 63 2.27 1.65 -23.49
N PRO A 64 0.97 1.32 -23.43
CA PRO A 64 0.52 0.15 -22.69
C PRO A 64 0.94 -1.13 -23.44
N THR A 65 1.35 -2.13 -22.68
CA THR A 65 1.51 -3.50 -23.19
C THR A 65 0.18 -4.25 -23.26
N ASP A 66 -0.78 -3.84 -22.42
CA ASP A 66 -2.15 -4.36 -22.40
C ASP A 66 -3.04 -3.63 -23.44
N PRO A 67 -3.61 -4.33 -24.45
CA PRO A 67 -4.38 -3.69 -25.51
C PRO A 67 -5.62 -2.95 -24.98
N ILE A 68 -5.85 -1.73 -25.47
CA ILE A 68 -6.99 -0.90 -25.05
C ILE A 68 -8.35 -1.39 -25.60
N ASP A 69 -8.32 -2.16 -26.68
CA ASP A 69 -9.47 -2.64 -27.43
C ASP A 69 -9.90 -4.06 -27.03
N ARG A 70 -9.23 -4.67 -26.05
CA ARG A 70 -9.64 -5.98 -25.52
C ARG A 70 -10.93 -5.88 -24.69
N GLU A 71 -11.67 -6.98 -24.64
CA GLU A 71 -12.80 -7.12 -23.72
C GLU A 71 -12.33 -7.32 -22.26
N VAL A 72 -13.21 -6.99 -21.31
CA VAL A 72 -12.99 -7.25 -19.88
C VAL A 72 -13.45 -8.66 -19.54
N GLY A 73 -12.53 -9.53 -19.09
CA GLY A 73 -12.85 -10.94 -18.82
C GLY A 73 -13.58 -11.22 -17.50
N TYR A 74 -13.49 -10.31 -16.52
CA TYR A 74 -14.19 -10.46 -15.24
C TYR A 74 -15.49 -9.66 -15.24
N TYR A 75 -16.61 -10.35 -15.02
CA TYR A 75 -17.94 -9.74 -14.91
C TYR A 75 -18.43 -9.83 -13.46
N PRO A 76 -18.72 -8.70 -12.81
CA PRO A 76 -19.20 -8.70 -11.43
C PRO A 76 -20.58 -9.36 -11.32
N THR A 77 -20.81 -10.04 -10.20
CA THR A 77 -22.11 -10.62 -9.88
C THR A 77 -22.88 -9.73 -8.90
N LYS A 78 -24.17 -10.01 -8.69
CA LYS A 78 -24.96 -9.34 -7.64
C LYS A 78 -24.51 -9.71 -6.22
N ALA A 79 -23.85 -10.85 -6.05
CA ALA A 79 -23.30 -11.25 -4.77
C ALA A 79 -22.01 -10.46 -4.49
N PRO A 80 -21.64 -10.24 -3.22
CA PRO A 80 -20.35 -9.65 -2.88
C PRO A 80 -19.20 -10.41 -3.54
N TYR A 81 -18.24 -9.67 -4.08
CA TYR A 81 -17.01 -10.19 -4.68
C TYR A 81 -15.83 -9.31 -4.25
N ASP A 82 -14.61 -9.79 -4.42
CA ASP A 82 -13.43 -8.96 -4.16
C ASP A 82 -13.29 -7.92 -5.30
N PRO A 83 -13.44 -6.60 -5.02
CA PRO A 83 -13.33 -5.58 -6.06
C PRO A 83 -11.96 -5.55 -6.75
N ARG A 84 -10.92 -6.14 -6.15
CA ARG A 84 -9.61 -6.29 -6.79
C ARG A 84 -9.69 -7.13 -8.07
N TRP A 85 -10.63 -8.08 -8.16
CA TRP A 85 -10.84 -8.88 -9.37
C TRP A 85 -11.34 -8.07 -10.56
N LEU A 86 -12.08 -6.99 -10.28
CA LEU A 86 -12.54 -6.07 -11.32
C LEU A 86 -11.39 -5.20 -11.85
N LEU A 87 -10.43 -4.85 -11.00
CA LEU A 87 -9.32 -3.94 -11.33
C LEU A 87 -8.12 -4.67 -11.94
N ALA A 88 -7.70 -5.78 -11.32
CA ALA A 88 -6.47 -6.50 -11.66
C ALA A 88 -6.73 -7.89 -12.28
N GLY A 89 -7.99 -8.23 -12.52
CA GLY A 89 -8.38 -9.57 -12.95
C GLY A 89 -8.42 -10.57 -11.79
N LYS A 90 -8.98 -11.75 -12.08
CA LYS A 90 -9.00 -12.89 -11.16
C LYS A 90 -7.94 -13.91 -11.63
N PRO A 91 -7.05 -14.40 -10.74
CA PRO A 91 -6.14 -15.49 -11.06
C PRO A 91 -6.86 -16.77 -11.51
#